data_AF-A0A0G0P8U2-F1
#
_entry.id   AF-A0A0G0P8U2-F1
#
_cell.length_a   1.000
_cell.length_b   1.000
_cell.length_c   1.000
_cell.angle_alpha   90.00
_cell.angle_beta   90.00
_cell.angle_gamma   90.00
#
_symmetry.space_group_name_H-M   'P 1'
#
loop_
_entity.id
_entity.type
_entity.pdbx_description
1 polymer ?
#
loop_
_entity_poly.entity_id
_entity_poly.type
_entity_poly.pdbx_seq_one_letter_code
_entity_poly.pdbx_strand_id
1 'polypeptide(L)'
;MKKKSKNTNLKNNKIKPIPNFKNEDEERDFWDTHDATDYFDMEHPIKLDLSKLKPTTETISLRLPAYLLMRIKEIANSRDVPYQSLMKIFLAERVERELQAKISAK
;
A
#
# COMPACT_ATOMS: atom_id res chain seq x y z
N MET A 1 -1.94 12.22 55.92
CA MET A 1 -1.93 11.12 54.93
C MET A 1 -2.05 11.71 53.53
N LYS A 2 -1.32 11.11 52.57
CA LYS A 2 -1.22 11.44 51.13
C LYS A 2 -2.63 11.57 50.51
N LYS A 3 -2.86 12.42 49.49
CA LYS A 3 -2.47 12.19 48.10
C LYS A 3 -2.35 13.51 47.32
N LYS A 4 -1.16 13.72 46.73
CA LYS A 4 -0.95 14.58 45.55
C LYS A 4 -1.76 13.99 44.39
N SER A 5 -2.56 14.79 43.69
CA SER A 5 -2.91 14.50 42.29
C SER A 5 -2.50 15.70 41.47
N LYS A 6 -1.76 15.41 40.41
CA LYS A 6 -0.91 16.34 39.67
C LYS A 6 -1.77 17.20 38.75
N ASN A 7 -1.51 18.50 38.74
CA ASN A 7 -1.94 19.39 37.66
C ASN A 7 -1.27 18.89 36.36
N THR A 8 -2.02 18.26 35.48
CA THR A 8 -1.55 17.96 34.12
C THR A 8 -1.70 19.23 33.31
N ASN A 9 -0.61 19.98 33.26
CA ASN A 9 -0.41 21.18 32.44
C ASN A 9 -0.66 20.80 30.97
N LEU A 10 -1.73 21.35 30.37
CA LEU A 10 -1.97 21.24 28.93
C LEU A 10 -0.83 21.96 28.21
N LYS A 11 0.05 21.19 27.58
CA LYS A 11 1.14 21.72 26.76
C LYS A 11 0.55 22.32 25.49
N ASN A 12 0.77 23.61 25.28
CA ASN A 12 0.51 24.29 24.01
C ASN A 12 1.29 23.58 22.90
N ASN A 13 0.59 22.83 22.04
CA ASN A 13 1.20 22.00 21.01
C ASN A 13 1.60 22.86 19.80
N LYS A 14 2.83 23.39 19.82
CA LYS A 14 3.46 23.98 18.64
C LYS A 14 4.28 22.90 17.95
N ILE A 15 3.74 22.34 16.87
CA ILE A 15 4.42 21.36 16.02
C ILE A 15 5.71 22.00 15.47
N LYS A 16 6.86 21.33 15.64
CA LYS A 16 8.15 21.78 15.10
C LYS A 16 8.21 21.49 13.60
N PRO A 17 8.80 22.39 12.78
CA PRO A 17 9.01 22.11 11.36
C PRO A 17 10.00 20.95 11.19
N ILE A 18 9.71 20.06 10.25
CA ILE A 18 10.61 18.96 9.88
C ILE A 18 11.86 19.56 9.20
N PRO A 19 13.08 19.22 9.65
CA PRO A 19 14.31 19.71 9.03
C PRO A 19 14.51 19.14 7.62
N ASN A 20 15.26 19.85 6.78
CA ASN A 20 15.59 19.39 5.44
C ASN A 20 16.88 18.55 5.49
N PHE A 21 16.77 17.24 5.24
CA PHE A 21 17.92 16.32 5.25
C PHE A 21 18.59 16.23 3.88
N LYS A 22 19.91 16.00 3.84
CA LYS A 22 20.63 15.84 2.57
C LYS A 22 20.69 14.38 2.12
N ASN A 23 20.58 13.44 3.04
CA ASN A 23 20.67 12.00 2.78
C ASN A 23 19.77 11.21 3.75
N GLU A 24 19.39 9.99 3.39
CA GLU A 24 18.53 9.10 4.18
C GLU A 24 19.17 8.70 5.52
N ASP A 25 20.50 8.53 5.55
CA ASP A 25 21.23 8.18 6.78
C ASP A 25 21.11 9.28 7.85
N GLU A 26 21.18 10.56 7.44
CA GLU A 26 21.01 11.70 8.36
C GLU A 26 19.59 11.78 8.93
N GLU A 27 18.58 11.41 8.13
CA GLU A 27 17.19 11.35 8.56
C GLU A 27 16.99 10.25 9.60
N ARG A 28 17.57 9.07 9.37
CA ARG A 28 17.50 7.94 10.31
C ARG A 28 18.11 8.28 11.66
N ASP A 29 19.31 8.84 11.68
CA ASP A 29 20.01 9.24 12.90
C ASP A 29 19.25 10.34 13.66
N PHE A 30 18.60 11.25 12.93
CA PHE A 30 17.75 12.28 13.51
C PHE A 30 16.52 11.69 14.20
N TRP A 31 15.80 10.77 13.54
CA TRP A 31 14.60 10.14 14.12
C TRP A 31 14.91 9.17 15.26
N ASP A 32 16.12 8.58 15.30
CA ASP A 32 16.55 7.75 16.43
C ASP A 32 16.81 8.58 17.70
N THR A 33 17.17 9.85 17.52
CA THR A 33 17.50 10.78 18.62
C THR A 33 16.37 11.74 19.01
N HIS A 34 15.36 11.94 18.15
CA HIS A 34 14.28 12.90 18.36
C HIS A 34 12.91 12.24 18.53
N ASP A 35 12.09 12.81 19.43
CA ASP A 35 10.73 12.33 19.64
C ASP A 35 9.82 12.76 18.46
N ALA A 36 9.31 11.79 17.71
CA ALA A 36 8.42 12.01 16.58
C ALA A 36 7.12 12.75 16.97
N THR A 37 6.70 12.69 18.24
CA THR A 37 5.47 13.36 18.69
C THR A 37 5.58 14.89 18.71
N ASP A 38 6.80 15.45 18.68
CA ASP A 38 7.04 16.89 18.57
C ASP A 38 6.88 17.43 17.13
N TYR A 39 6.89 16.54 16.12
CA TYR A 39 6.92 16.89 14.69
C TYR A 39 5.65 16.49 13.93
N PHE A 40 4.85 15.55 14.46
CA PHE A 40 3.60 15.11 13.85
C PHE A 40 2.37 15.58 14.64
N ASP A 41 1.35 16.07 13.94
CA ASP A 41 0.04 16.41 14.55
C ASP A 41 -0.72 15.12 14.90
N MET A 42 -0.54 14.65 16.13
CA MET A 42 -1.24 13.48 16.67
C MET A 42 -2.64 13.83 17.18
N GLU A 43 -2.98 15.12 17.35
CA GLU A 43 -4.30 15.56 17.85
C GLU A 43 -5.36 15.52 16.75
N HIS A 44 -4.96 15.70 15.48
CA HIS A 44 -5.85 15.64 14.32
C HIS A 44 -5.47 14.51 13.37
N PRO A 45 -5.70 13.22 13.74
CA PRO A 45 -5.46 12.12 12.82
C PRO A 45 -6.34 12.29 11.58
N ILE A 46 -5.70 12.39 10.41
CA ILE A 46 -6.40 12.41 9.13
C ILE A 46 -7.10 11.06 8.98
N LYS A 47 -8.44 11.06 9.01
CA LYS A 47 -9.24 9.89 8.67
C LYS A 47 -9.07 9.62 7.18
N LEU A 48 -8.13 8.75 6.85
CA LEU A 48 -7.88 8.34 5.47
C LEU A 48 -9.05 7.46 5.00
N ASP A 49 -9.98 8.04 4.25
CA ASP A 49 -11.08 7.29 3.63
C ASP A 49 -10.56 6.58 2.37
N LEU A 50 -10.06 5.37 2.57
CA LEU A 50 -9.61 4.49 1.49
C LEU A 50 -10.78 3.84 0.72
N SER A 51 -12.05 4.16 1.04
CA SER A 51 -13.22 3.63 0.33
C SER A 51 -13.29 4.07 -1.13
N LYS A 52 -12.56 5.14 -1.49
CA LYS A 52 -12.38 5.62 -2.87
C LYS A 52 -11.27 4.91 -3.65
N LEU A 53 -10.45 4.07 -3.02
CA LEU A 53 -9.61 3.12 -3.74
C LEU A 53 -10.51 2.01 -4.31
N LYS A 54 -11.24 2.32 -5.39
CA LYS A 54 -11.89 1.26 -6.16
C LYS A 54 -10.80 0.42 -6.79
N PRO A 55 -10.82 -0.93 -6.70
CA PRO A 55 -10.13 -1.75 -7.68
C PRO A 55 -10.79 -1.41 -9.03
N THR A 56 -10.17 -0.49 -9.77
CA THR A 56 -10.68 -0.01 -11.04
C THR A 56 -10.64 -1.18 -12.01
N THR A 57 -11.81 -1.75 -12.29
CA THR A 57 -11.97 -2.76 -13.32
C THR A 57 -12.37 -2.04 -14.60
N GLU A 58 -11.47 -2.03 -15.56
CA GLU A 58 -11.74 -1.49 -16.89
C GLU A 58 -12.23 -2.61 -17.80
N THR A 59 -13.31 -2.36 -18.53
CA THR A 59 -13.82 -3.33 -19.51
C THR A 59 -13.05 -3.13 -20.80
N ILE A 60 -12.32 -4.17 -21.23
CA ILE A 60 -11.58 -4.17 -22.48
C ILE A 60 -12.19 -5.19 -23.46
N SER A 61 -12.21 -4.83 -24.74
CA SER A 61 -12.56 -5.76 -25.83
C SER A 61 -11.28 -6.35 -26.41
N LEU A 62 -11.00 -7.61 -26.10
CA LEU A 62 -9.80 -8.32 -26.57
C LEU A 62 -10.17 -9.43 -27.56
N ARG A 63 -9.49 -9.49 -28.71
CA ARG A 63 -9.60 -10.62 -29.65
C ARG A 63 -8.60 -11.71 -29.25
N LEU A 64 -9.10 -12.94 -29.10
CA LEU A 64 -8.31 -14.12 -28.78
C LEU A 64 -8.51 -15.19 -29.86
N PRO A 65 -7.47 -15.98 -30.21
CA PRO A 65 -7.65 -17.15 -31.05
C PRO A 65 -8.63 -18.15 -30.42
N ALA A 66 -9.52 -18.73 -31.25
CA ALA A 66 -10.57 -19.63 -30.77
C ALA A 66 -10.02 -20.85 -30.02
N TYR A 67 -8.92 -21.43 -30.52
CA TYR A 67 -8.29 -22.60 -29.90
C TYR A 67 -7.78 -22.29 -28.48
N LEU A 68 -7.23 -21.09 -28.26
CA LEU A 68 -6.71 -20.68 -26.96
C LEU A 68 -7.85 -20.49 -25.96
N LEU A 69 -8.93 -19.83 -26.37
CA LEU A 69 -10.11 -19.66 -25.53
C LEU A 69 -10.71 -21.02 -25.13
N MET A 70 -10.75 -21.98 -26.06
CA MET A 70 -11.20 -23.34 -25.78
C MET A 70 -10.33 -24.02 -24.72
N ARG A 71 -9.01 -23.96 -24.85
CA ARG A 71 -8.08 -24.53 -23.85
C ARG A 71 -8.24 -23.89 -22.47
N ILE A 72 -8.42 -22.57 -22.40
CA ILE A 72 -8.65 -21.87 -21.12
C ILE A 72 -9.95 -22.36 -20.48
N LYS A 73 -11.02 -22.57 -21.27
CA LYS A 73 -12.29 -23.10 -20.76
C LYS A 73 -12.16 -24.54 -20.25
N GLU A 74 -11.42 -25.40 -20.94
CA GLU A 74 -11.13 -26.77 -20.49
C GLU A 74 -10.42 -26.77 -19.13
N ILE A 75 -9.36 -25.97 -18.99
CA ILE A 75 -8.59 -25.86 -17.73
C ILE A 75 -9.46 -25.28 -16.61
N ALA A 76 -10.27 -24.26 -16.92
CA ALA A 76 -11.15 -23.63 -15.95
C ALA A 76 -12.20 -24.61 -15.41
N ASN A 77 -12.81 -25.40 -16.29
CA ASN A 77 -13.75 -26.45 -15.92
C ASN A 77 -13.08 -27.52 -15.04
N SER A 78 -11.87 -27.97 -15.42
CA SER A 78 -11.11 -28.94 -14.62
C SER A 78 -10.74 -28.44 -13.21
N ARG A 79 -10.67 -27.11 -13.02
CA ARG A 79 -10.35 -26.47 -11.74
C ARG A 79 -11.58 -25.96 -11.00
N ASP A 80 -12.78 -26.22 -11.52
CA ASP A 80 -14.06 -25.72 -11.00
C ASP A 80 -14.08 -24.19 -10.79
N VAL A 81 -13.51 -23.45 -11.74
CA VAL A 81 -13.49 -21.98 -11.73
C VAL A 81 -14.03 -21.39 -13.03
N PRO A 82 -14.64 -20.19 -13.00
CA PRO A 82 -15.02 -19.50 -14.23
C PRO A 82 -13.80 -19.16 -15.10
N TYR A 83 -13.91 -19.36 -16.42
CA TYR A 83 -12.80 -19.11 -17.36
C TYR A 83 -12.30 -17.65 -17.33
N GLN A 84 -13.20 -16.69 -17.06
CA GLN A 84 -12.83 -15.28 -16.93
C GLN A 84 -12.00 -15.03 -15.67
N SER A 85 -12.32 -15.69 -14.56
CA SER A 85 -11.54 -15.61 -13.32
C SER A 85 -10.17 -16.24 -13.50
N LEU A 86 -10.10 -17.43 -14.13
CA LEU A 86 -8.82 -18.09 -14.45
C LEU A 86 -7.94 -17.21 -15.35
N MET A 87 -8.53 -16.58 -16.36
CA MET A 87 -7.81 -15.68 -17.26
C MET A 87 -7.20 -14.50 -16.50
N LYS A 88 -7.94 -13.90 -15.55
CA LYS A 88 -7.41 -12.80 -14.71
C LYS A 88 -6.22 -13.24 -13.87
N ILE A 89 -6.29 -14.43 -13.26
CA ILE A 89 -5.21 -14.99 -12.45
C ILE A 89 -3.96 -15.20 -13.31
N PHE A 90 -4.08 -15.86 -14.45
CA PHE A 90 -2.95 -16.12 -15.34
C PHE A 90 -2.29 -14.83 -15.86
N LEU A 91 -3.09 -13.82 -16.21
CA LEU A 91 -2.56 -12.52 -16.63
C LEU A 91 -1.81 -11.84 -15.49
N ALA A 92 -2.36 -11.82 -14.28
CA ALA A 92 -1.72 -11.22 -13.10
C ALA A 92 -0.37 -11.91 -12.80
N GLU A 93 -0.35 -13.24 -12.74
CA GLU A 93 0.88 -14.03 -12.49
C GLU A 93 1.95 -13.80 -13.57
N ARG A 94 1.54 -13.63 -14.84
CA ARG A 94 2.51 -13.39 -15.92
C ARG A 94 3.09 -11.98 -15.82
N VAL A 95 2.26 -10.98 -15.53
CA VAL A 95 2.68 -9.59 -15.36
C VAL A 95 3.62 -9.44 -14.17
N GLU A 96 3.28 -10.04 -13.03
CA GLU A 96 4.13 -9.99 -11.84
C GLU A 96 5.50 -10.59 -12.11
N ARG A 97 5.58 -11.75 -12.77
CA ARG A 97 6.86 -12.35 -13.18
C ARG A 97 7.69 -11.44 -14.08
N GLU A 98 7.07 -10.74 -15.03
CA GLU A 98 7.76 -9.79 -15.90
C GLU A 98 8.26 -8.55 -15.16
N LEU A 99 7.50 -8.05 -14.18
CA LEU A 99 7.92 -6.93 -13.35
C LEU A 99 9.08 -7.31 -12.45
N GLN A 100 9.03 -8.48 -11.81
CA GLN A 100 10.12 -8.98 -10.97
C GLN A 100 11.40 -9.21 -11.78
N ALA A 101 11.30 -9.82 -12.97
CA ALA A 101 12.45 -10.02 -13.85
C ALA A 101 13.13 -8.70 -14.24
N LYS A 102 12.36 -7.63 -14.45
CA LYS A 102 12.91 -6.29 -14.77
C LYS A 102 13.57 -5.62 -13.57
N ILE A 103 13.03 -5.81 -12.37
CA ILE A 103 13.63 -5.27 -11.13
C ILE A 103 14.97 -5.95 -10.84
N SER A 104 15.05 -7.27 -11.01
CA SER A 104 16.30 -8.02 -10.78
C SER A 104 17.37 -7.80 -11.85
N ALA A 105 17.00 -7.30 -13.02
CA ALA A 105 17.91 -7.00 -14.12
C ALA A 105 18.43 -5.54 -14.11
N LYS A 106 18.01 -4.73 -13.13
CA LYS A 106 18.41 -3.33 -12.96
C LYS A 106 19.26 -3.18 -11.70
#